data_AF-A0A3B9G244-F1
#
_entry.id   AF-A0A3B9G244-F1
#
_cell.length_a   1.000
_cell.length_b   1.000
_cell.length_c   1.000
_cell.angle_alpha   90.00
_cell.angle_beta   90.00
_cell.angle_gamma   90.00
#
_symmetry.space_group_name_H-M   'P 1'
#
loop_
_entity.id
_entity.type
_entity.pdbx_description
1 polymer ?
#
loop_
_entity_poly.entity_id
_entity_poly.type
_entity_poly.pdbx_seq_one_letter_code
_entity_poly.pdbx_strand_id
1 'polypeptide(L)'
;MAALSHLEMNEQDLEDLWNWFSDEGIDISEDEDVEALTDDVDILDDDGDLDEDGDDADGEGDDELGDLNPQELTSTYGRTGGTQMNDPVKMYLKEIGRVPLLKPEDEPEIAKRIEAGDEEAKNILISSNLRLVVSIAKKYVGRGMLF
;
A
#
# COMPACT_ATOMS: atom_id res chain seq x y z
N MET A 1 12.25 24.95 8.00
CA MET A 1 11.80 26.07 7.13
C MET A 1 11.95 25.86 5.60
N ALA A 2 12.84 24.98 5.10
CA ALA A 2 13.09 24.84 3.65
C ALA A 2 11.98 24.16 2.84
N ALA A 3 11.25 23.20 3.42
CA ALA A 3 10.21 22.43 2.74
C ALA A 3 8.99 23.27 2.29
N LEU A 4 8.67 24.35 3.01
CA LEU A 4 7.53 25.24 2.73
C LEU A 4 7.89 26.40 1.79
N SER A 5 9.17 26.56 1.43
CA SER A 5 9.63 27.69 0.60
C SER A 5 9.10 27.67 -0.84
N HIS A 6 8.71 26.50 -1.35
CA HIS A 6 8.13 26.33 -2.69
C HIS A 6 6.62 26.64 -2.75
N LEU A 7 5.95 26.76 -1.60
CA LEU A 7 4.50 26.95 -1.54
C LEU A 7 4.05 28.43 -1.59
N GLU A 8 4.98 29.39 -1.68
CA GLU A 8 4.69 30.85 -1.74
C GLU A 8 3.65 31.34 -0.71
N MET A 9 3.63 30.74 0.48
CA MET A 9 2.67 31.07 1.55
C MET A 9 3.11 32.31 2.32
N ASN A 10 2.14 33.15 2.69
CA ASN A 10 2.39 34.28 3.59
C ASN A 10 2.41 33.80 5.06
N GLU A 11 2.84 34.66 5.99
CA GLU A 11 2.94 34.32 7.42
C GLU A 11 1.58 33.96 8.05
N GLN A 12 0.48 34.53 7.56
CA GLN A 12 -0.88 34.23 8.01
C GLN A 12 -1.32 32.82 7.58
N ASP A 13 -1.01 32.43 6.34
CA ASP A 13 -1.35 31.12 5.80
C ASP A 13 -0.60 29.99 6.53
N LEU A 14 0.63 30.27 6.97
CA LEU A 14 1.42 29.36 7.80
C LEU A 14 0.81 29.21 9.20
N GLU A 15 0.32 30.30 9.78
CA GLU A 15 -0.34 30.29 11.10
C GLU A 15 -1.65 29.48 11.06
N ASP A 16 -2.45 29.63 10.00
CA ASP A 16 -3.65 28.84 9.77
C ASP A 16 -3.34 27.34 9.59
N LEU A 17 -2.24 27.03 8.88
CA LEU A 17 -1.76 25.66 8.71
C LEU A 17 -1.33 25.03 10.05
N TRP A 18 -0.61 25.79 10.88
CA TRP A 18 -0.20 25.34 12.23
C TRP A 18 -1.38 25.11 13.16
N ASN A 19 -2.39 25.98 13.12
CA ASN A 19 -3.62 25.79 13.89
C ASN A 19 -4.38 24.54 13.44
N TRP A 20 -4.46 24.30 12.13
CA TRP A 20 -5.08 23.08 11.61
C TRP A 20 -4.36 21.82 12.09
N PHE A 21 -3.02 21.80 12.08
CA PHE A 21 -2.25 20.67 12.62
C PHE A 21 -2.54 20.42 14.11
N SER A 22 -2.63 21.49 14.92
CA SER A 22 -2.94 21.36 16.34
C SER A 22 -4.35 20.84 16.61
N ASP A 23 -5.35 21.29 15.85
CA ASP A 23 -6.74 20.82 15.96
C ASP A 23 -6.90 19.34 15.56
N GLU A 24 -6.09 18.86 14.63
CA GLU A 24 -6.00 17.45 14.23
C GLU A 24 -5.08 16.61 15.13
N GLY A 25 -4.49 17.21 16.17
CA GLY A 25 -3.60 16.52 17.12
C GLY A 25 -2.26 16.09 16.54
N ILE A 26 -1.79 16.78 15.49
CA ILE A 26 -0.51 16.54 14.83
C ILE A 26 0.53 17.49 15.44
N ASP A 27 1.51 16.91 16.13
CA ASP A 27 2.67 17.65 16.66
C ASP A 27 3.81 17.60 15.64
N ILE A 28 4.33 18.77 15.26
CA ILE A 28 5.43 18.89 14.30
C ILE A 28 6.68 19.23 15.11
N SER A 29 7.49 18.22 15.40
CA SER A 29 8.84 18.39 15.91
C SER A 29 9.83 18.57 14.76
N GLU A 30 10.86 19.39 14.99
CA GLU A 30 12.01 19.44 14.08
C GLU A 30 12.86 18.18 14.28
N ASP A 31 13.45 17.66 13.20
CA ASP A 31 14.06 16.32 13.09
C ASP A 31 15.17 16.00 14.13
N GLU A 32 15.59 16.95 14.98
CA GLU A 32 16.66 16.77 15.96
C GLU A 32 16.21 16.08 17.28
N ASP A 33 14.90 15.97 17.56
CA ASP A 33 14.40 15.37 18.82
C ASP A 33 14.02 13.87 18.72
N VAL A 34 14.25 13.21 17.58
CA VAL A 34 13.89 11.79 17.37
C VAL A 34 14.88 10.81 18.01
N GLU A 35 16.07 11.26 18.41
CA GLU A 35 17.09 10.41 19.05
C GLU A 35 16.78 10.06 20.51
N ALA A 36 15.87 10.76 21.19
CA ALA A 36 15.67 10.61 22.64
C ALA A 36 14.75 9.46 23.08
N LEU A 37 14.19 8.67 22.16
CA LEU A 37 13.20 7.62 22.48
C LEU A 37 13.71 6.19 22.29
N THR A 38 15.01 5.99 22.01
CA THR A 38 15.57 4.64 21.75
C THR A 38 16.11 3.92 23.00
N ASP A 39 16.11 4.55 24.18
CA ASP A 39 16.86 4.04 25.34
C ASP A 39 16.05 3.13 26.30
N ASP A 40 14.76 2.92 26.07
CA ASP A 40 13.89 2.11 26.96
C ASP A 40 13.16 0.96 26.23
N VAL A 41 13.86 0.20 25.38
CA VAL A 41 13.37 -1.12 24.94
C VAL A 41 14.27 -2.19 25.51
N ASP A 42 13.81 -2.78 26.62
CA ASP A 42 14.31 -4.04 27.16
C ASP A 42 14.32 -5.09 26.04
N ILE A 43 15.53 -5.49 25.63
CA ILE A 43 15.76 -6.65 24.77
C ILE A 43 15.33 -7.87 25.59
N LEU A 44 14.10 -8.32 25.37
CA LEU A 44 13.73 -9.68 25.74
C LEU A 44 14.41 -10.59 24.73
N ASP A 45 15.45 -11.29 25.21
CA ASP A 45 15.93 -12.54 24.64
C ASP A 45 14.73 -13.48 24.46
N ASP A 46 14.15 -13.50 23.26
CA ASP A 46 13.24 -14.55 22.81
C ASP A 46 14.02 -15.42 21.82
N ASP A 47 14.56 -16.47 22.41
CA ASP A 47 15.11 -17.66 21.80
C ASP A 47 14.03 -18.40 21.00
N GLY A 48 13.66 -17.84 19.85
CA GLY A 48 12.79 -18.45 18.86
C GLY A 48 13.57 -18.87 17.62
N ASP A 49 13.96 -20.15 17.60
CA ASP A 49 14.47 -20.92 16.47
C ASP A 49 13.91 -20.45 15.11
N LEU A 50 14.76 -19.89 14.25
CA LEU A 50 14.43 -19.62 12.86
C LEU A 50 15.36 -20.45 11.99
N ASP A 51 14.89 -21.66 11.72
CA ASP A 51 15.44 -22.57 10.74
C ASP A 51 15.75 -21.83 9.43
N GLU A 52 17.02 -21.92 9.08
CA GLU A 52 17.62 -21.51 7.82
C GLU A 52 17.21 -22.53 6.75
N ASP A 53 16.02 -22.38 6.16
CA ASP A 53 15.68 -23.12 4.93
C ASP A 53 15.63 -22.15 3.74
N GLY A 54 16.76 -22.13 3.04
CA GLY A 54 16.85 -21.62 1.70
C GLY A 54 16.24 -22.60 0.70
N ASP A 55 15.50 -22.02 -0.24
CA ASP A 55 15.32 -22.45 -1.63
C ASP A 55 14.73 -23.86 -1.86
N ASP A 56 13.43 -23.89 -2.16
CA ASP A 56 12.91 -24.78 -3.20
C ASP A 56 11.93 -23.98 -4.06
N ALA A 57 12.47 -23.43 -5.14
CA ALA A 57 11.71 -23.04 -6.31
C ALA A 57 11.36 -24.29 -7.13
N ASP A 58 10.26 -24.96 -6.79
CA ASP A 58 9.60 -25.91 -7.67
C ASP A 58 8.28 -25.33 -8.21
N GLY A 59 8.34 -24.93 -9.49
CA GLY A 59 7.15 -24.63 -10.24
C GLY A 59 6.40 -25.92 -10.56
N GLU A 60 5.25 -26.10 -9.93
CA GLU A 60 4.12 -26.78 -10.56
C GLU A 60 2.92 -25.85 -10.54
N GLY A 61 2.41 -25.57 -11.74
CA GLY A 61 1.24 -24.73 -11.94
C GLY A 61 0.00 -25.44 -11.44
N ASP A 62 -0.66 -24.83 -10.46
CA ASP A 62 -2.09 -24.98 -10.28
C ASP A 62 -2.73 -23.60 -10.48
N ASP A 63 -3.52 -23.49 -11.55
CA ASP A 63 -4.24 -22.29 -11.96
C ASP A 63 -5.46 -22.06 -11.05
N GLU A 64 -5.24 -21.96 -9.74
CA GLU A 64 -6.29 -21.54 -8.83
C GLU A 64 -6.29 -20.01 -8.77
N LEU A 65 -7.06 -19.39 -9.67
CA LEU A 65 -7.53 -17.99 -9.57
C LEU A 65 -8.50 -17.81 -8.39
N GLY A 66 -8.30 -18.57 -7.31
CA GLY A 66 -9.12 -18.65 -6.12
C GLY A 66 -8.66 -17.64 -5.09
N ASP A 67 -9.52 -16.65 -4.86
CA ASP A 67 -9.56 -15.78 -3.67
C ASP A 67 -8.20 -15.33 -3.12
N LEU A 68 -7.56 -14.40 -3.84
CA LEU A 68 -6.40 -13.68 -3.29
C LEU A 68 -6.85 -12.84 -2.10
N ASN A 69 -6.63 -13.40 -0.91
CA ASN A 69 -6.93 -12.74 0.34
C ASN A 69 -6.01 -11.52 0.51
N PRO A 70 -6.56 -10.30 0.71
CA PRO A 70 -5.78 -9.09 0.94
C PRO A 70 -4.73 -9.22 2.05
N GLN A 71 -5.00 -10.03 3.09
CA GLN A 71 -4.05 -10.27 4.17
C GLN A 71 -2.77 -10.98 3.70
N GLU A 72 -2.86 -11.94 2.77
CA GLU A 72 -1.69 -12.67 2.28
C GLU A 72 -0.80 -11.84 1.35
N LEU A 73 -1.43 -10.93 0.59
CA LEU A 73 -0.72 -9.90 -0.18
C LEU A 73 0.09 -9.02 0.77
N THR A 74 -0.50 -8.53 1.87
CA THR A 74 0.25 -7.67 2.81
C THR A 74 1.43 -8.34 3.50
N SER A 75 1.34 -9.64 3.82
CA SER A 75 2.42 -10.40 4.46
C SER A 75 3.58 -10.69 3.50
N THR A 76 3.31 -10.95 2.21
CA THR A 76 4.37 -11.23 1.24
C THR A 76 5.16 -10.00 0.84
N TYR A 77 4.51 -8.83 0.76
CA TYR A 77 5.19 -7.56 0.47
C TYR A 77 5.72 -6.85 1.72
N GLY A 78 5.25 -7.22 2.92
CA GLY A 78 5.61 -6.55 4.16
C GLY A 78 6.96 -6.91 4.79
N ARG A 79 7.74 -7.79 4.16
CA ARG A 79 9.08 -8.21 4.64
C ARG A 79 10.20 -7.24 4.24
N THR A 80 9.92 -6.19 3.46
CA THR A 80 10.87 -5.11 3.20
C THR A 80 10.76 -4.05 4.30
N GLY A 81 11.63 -4.10 5.30
CA GLY A 81 12.03 -2.97 6.17
C GLY A 81 10.94 -2.26 6.98
N GLY A 82 11.07 -2.29 8.31
CA GLY A 82 10.10 -1.75 9.25
C GLY A 82 9.68 -0.30 9.03
N THR A 83 8.38 -0.08 8.86
CA THR A 83 7.62 1.00 9.50
C THR A 83 6.13 0.63 9.36
N GLN A 84 5.50 0.24 10.47
CA GLN A 84 4.07 -0.05 10.51
C GLN A 84 3.28 1.28 10.48
N MET A 85 3.22 1.98 9.34
CA MET A 85 2.15 2.95 8.99
C MET A 85 2.35 3.65 7.61
N ASN A 86 3.53 3.60 6.99
CA ASN A 86 3.87 4.45 5.82
C ASN A 86 4.30 3.69 4.54
N ASP A 87 3.90 2.43 4.36
CA ASP A 87 4.26 1.67 3.15
C ASP A 87 3.25 1.96 2.01
N PRO A 88 3.66 2.64 0.91
CA PRO A 88 2.78 2.97 -0.20
C PRO A 88 2.18 1.74 -0.88
N VAL A 89 2.93 0.63 -0.91
CA VAL A 89 2.48 -0.63 -1.51
C VAL A 89 1.38 -1.24 -0.64
N LYS A 90 1.56 -1.29 0.68
CA LYS A 90 0.49 -1.75 1.60
C LYS A 90 -0.74 -0.87 1.53
N MET A 91 -0.57 0.45 1.44
CA MET A 91 -1.69 1.38 1.28
C MET A 91 -2.47 1.09 -0.01
N TYR A 92 -1.76 0.90 -1.13
CA TYR A 92 -2.36 0.57 -2.41
C TYR A 92 -3.10 -0.78 -2.38
N LEU A 93 -2.48 -1.83 -1.83
CA LEU A 93 -3.09 -3.16 -1.70
C LEU A 93 -4.35 -3.14 -0.84
N LYS A 94 -4.34 -2.35 0.24
CA LYS A 94 -5.52 -2.14 1.09
C LYS A 94 -6.66 -1.47 0.32
N GLU A 95 -6.35 -0.48 -0.51
CA GLU A 95 -7.36 0.27 -1.25
C GLU A 95 -8.02 -0.59 -2.35
N ILE A 96 -7.24 -1.32 -3.15
CA ILE A 96 -7.80 -2.24 -4.17
C ILE A 96 -8.54 -3.44 -3.54
N GLY A 97 -8.23 -3.75 -2.27
CA GLY A 97 -8.92 -4.76 -1.47
C GLY A 97 -10.32 -4.35 -1.01
N ARG A 98 -10.65 -3.06 -1.03
CA ARG A 98 -11.99 -2.55 -0.66
C ARG A 98 -13.00 -2.64 -1.81
N VAL A 99 -12.53 -2.61 -3.05
CA VAL A 99 -13.38 -2.67 -4.24
C VAL A 99 -13.90 -4.09 -4.44
N PRO A 100 -15.23 -4.32 -4.56
CA PRO A 100 -15.78 -5.64 -4.79
C PRO A 100 -15.44 -6.17 -6.20
N LEU A 101 -15.38 -7.49 -6.33
CA LEU A 101 -15.19 -8.14 -7.62
C LEU A 101 -16.42 -7.95 -8.51
N LEU A 102 -16.18 -7.73 -9.80
CA LEU A 102 -17.23 -7.67 -10.80
C LEU A 102 -17.78 -9.08 -11.03
N LYS A 103 -19.11 -9.22 -11.05
CA LYS A 103 -19.71 -10.50 -11.36
C LYS A 103 -19.68 -10.76 -12.88
N PRO A 104 -19.55 -12.02 -13.31
CA PRO A 104 -19.58 -12.37 -14.73
C PRO A 104 -20.87 -11.95 -15.46
N GLU A 105 -21.99 -11.87 -14.73
CA GLU A 105 -23.29 -11.48 -15.27
C GLU A 105 -23.37 -9.99 -15.66
N ASP A 106 -22.59 -9.13 -15.01
CA ASP A 106 -22.62 -7.66 -15.19
C ASP A 106 -21.63 -7.18 -16.27
N GLU A 107 -20.62 -8.00 -16.60
CA GLU A 107 -19.58 -7.70 -17.58
C GLU A 107 -20.12 -7.27 -18.97
N PRO A 108 -21.10 -7.97 -19.60
CA PRO A 108 -21.60 -7.56 -20.92
C PRO A 108 -22.38 -6.24 -20.88
N GLU A 109 -22.97 -5.85 -19.75
CA GLU A 109 -23.64 -4.56 -19.60
C GLU A 109 -22.62 -3.43 -19.50
N ILE A 110 -21.59 -3.61 -18.66
CA ILE A 110 -20.50 -2.65 -18.51
C ILE A 110 -19.75 -2.45 -19.84
N ALA A 111 -19.48 -3.53 -20.58
CA ALA A 111 -18.83 -3.45 -21.87
C ALA A 111 -19.60 -2.57 -22.87
N LYS A 112 -20.93 -2.74 -22.96
CA LYS A 112 -21.78 -1.90 -23.83
C LYS A 112 -21.76 -0.43 -23.43
N ARG A 113 -21.75 -0.14 -22.12
CA ARG A 113 -21.64 1.24 -21.62
C ARG A 113 -20.29 1.85 -21.99
N ILE A 114 -19.20 1.10 -21.87
CA ILE A 114 -17.87 1.54 -22.29
C ILE A 114 -17.83 1.84 -23.80
N GLU A 115 -18.42 0.98 -24.64
CA GLU A 115 -18.53 1.23 -26.08
C GLU A 115 -19.31 2.52 -26.41
N ALA A 116 -20.27 2.88 -25.56
CA ALA A 116 -21.01 4.14 -25.67
C ALA A 116 -20.23 5.36 -25.14
N GLY A 117 -19.01 5.19 -24.62
CA GLY A 117 -18.15 6.26 -24.10
C GLY A 117 -18.36 6.58 -22.62
N ASP A 118 -18.94 5.67 -21.85
CA ASP A 118 -19.13 5.83 -20.40
C ASP A 118 -17.81 5.60 -19.63
N GLU A 119 -17.19 6.69 -19.19
CA GLU A 119 -15.95 6.64 -18.39
C GLU A 119 -16.17 6.06 -16.98
N GLU A 120 -17.37 6.16 -16.42
CA GLU A 120 -17.67 5.54 -15.11
C GLU A 120 -17.65 4.01 -15.22
N ALA A 121 -18.31 3.48 -16.26
CA ALA A 121 -18.30 2.05 -16.55
C ALA A 121 -16.87 1.50 -16.75
N LYS A 122 -16.02 2.28 -17.41
CA LYS A 122 -14.60 1.96 -17.61
C LYS A 122 -13.83 1.95 -16.29
N ASN A 123 -14.04 2.93 -15.42
CA ASN A 123 -13.41 2.98 -14.11
C ASN A 123 -13.85 1.80 -13.22
N ILE A 124 -15.12 1.42 -13.27
CA ILE A 124 -15.64 0.24 -12.57
C ILE A 124 -14.90 -1.02 -13.07
N LEU A 125 -14.83 -1.23 -14.38
CA LEU A 125 -14.16 -2.38 -14.96
C LEU A 125 -12.68 -2.44 -14.54
N ILE A 126 -11.97 -1.32 -14.58
CA ILE A 126 -10.56 -1.24 -14.17
C ILE A 126 -10.41 -1.56 -12.68
N SER A 127 -11.14 -0.86 -11.83
CA SER A 127 -11.01 -0.97 -10.36
C SER A 127 -11.33 -2.37 -9.85
N SER A 128 -12.34 -3.04 -10.41
CA SER A 128 -12.68 -4.42 -10.08
C SER A 128 -11.61 -5.44 -10.48
N ASN A 129 -10.74 -5.11 -11.45
CA ASN A 129 -9.70 -6.01 -11.96
C ASN A 129 -8.28 -5.68 -11.47
N LEU A 130 -8.09 -4.68 -10.60
CA LEU A 130 -6.76 -4.32 -10.09
C LEU A 130 -6.05 -5.46 -9.35
N ARG A 131 -6.80 -6.33 -8.67
CA ARG A 131 -6.24 -7.49 -7.97
C ARG A 131 -5.62 -8.52 -8.93
N LEU A 132 -6.21 -8.69 -10.11
CA LEU A 132 -5.68 -9.58 -11.15
C LEU A 132 -4.34 -9.05 -11.68
N VAL A 133 -4.21 -7.73 -11.86
CA VAL A 133 -2.94 -7.13 -12.29
C VAL A 133 -1.84 -7.39 -11.27
N VAL A 134 -2.14 -7.20 -9.98
CA VAL A 134 -1.20 -7.44 -8.88
C VAL A 134 -0.78 -8.91 -8.81
N SER A 135 -1.71 -9.85 -9.03
CA SER A 135 -1.40 -11.29 -8.98
C SER A 135 -0.43 -11.72 -10.08
N ILE A 136 -0.56 -11.12 -11.26
CA ILE A 136 0.36 -11.35 -12.38
C ILE A 136 1.70 -10.64 -12.10
N ALA A 137 1.67 -9.39 -11.63
CA ALA A 137 2.86 -8.59 -11.34
C ALA A 137 3.72 -9.21 -10.23
N LYS A 138 3.09 -9.83 -9.22
CA LYS A 138 3.78 -10.53 -8.12
C LYS A 138 4.82 -11.54 -8.62
N LYS A 139 4.54 -12.21 -9.74
CA LYS A 139 5.44 -13.21 -10.35
C LYS A 139 6.75 -12.60 -10.85
N TYR A 140 6.82 -11.29 -11.03
CA TYR A 140 7.96 -10.56 -11.59
C TYR A 140 8.79 -9.78 -10.55
N VAL A 141 8.42 -9.84 -9.28
CA VAL A 141 9.19 -9.22 -8.18
C VAL A 141 10.62 -9.79 -8.15
N GLY A 142 11.61 -8.94 -7.84
CA GLY A 142 13.01 -9.34 -7.76
C GLY A 142 13.77 -9.39 -9.11
N ARG A 143 13.13 -9.01 -10.23
CA ARG A 143 13.78 -8.95 -11.56
C ARG A 143 14.33 -7.57 -11.95
N GLY A 144 14.62 -6.72 -10.96
CA GLY A 144 15.29 -5.43 -11.17
C GLY A 144 14.38 -4.21 -11.37
N MET A 145 13.05 -4.36 -11.24
CA MET A 145 12.13 -3.23 -11.09
C MET A 145 11.52 -3.23 -9.69
N LEU A 146 11.33 -2.03 -9.13
CA LEU A 146 10.57 -1.82 -7.90
C LEU A 146 9.09 -2.11 -8.16
N PHE A 147 8.41 -2.66 -7.15
CA PHE A 147 6.99 -2.98 -7.18
C PHE A 147 6.15 -1.75 -6.86
#